data_AF-A0AA35QQN5-F1
#
_entry.id   AF-A0AA35QQN5-F1
#
_cell.length_a   1.000
_cell.length_b   1.000
_cell.length_c   1.000
_cell.angle_alpha   90.00
_cell.angle_beta   90.00
_cell.angle_gamma   90.00
#
_symmetry.space_group_name_H-M   'P 1'
#
loop_
_entity.id
_entity.type
_entity.pdbx_description
1 polymer ?
#
loop_
_entity_poly.entity_id
_entity_poly.type
_entity_poly.pdbx_seq_one_letter_code
_entity_poly.pdbx_strand_id
1 'polypeptide(L)'
;MVMQIGNHREVISFNVTQLSDTPIVLGMSWLHRHSPALAWYQRQLTFGSSYCAEHCILPSPEGEEDDPQLQLGTLQAVPLKYAAFLEVFCEKEADKLPPHRSYDCKIDLLPGRRCQPGNCIPCLKTSCRNSGSS
;
A
#
# COMPACT_ATOMS: atom_id res chain seq x y z
N MET A 1 5.55 30.49 -4.93
CA MET A 1 4.93 29.51 -4.01
C MET A 1 5.13 28.13 -4.61
N VAL A 2 5.24 27.07 -3.80
CA VAL A 2 5.34 25.69 -4.34
C VAL A 2 3.96 25.05 -4.29
N MET A 3 3.48 24.57 -5.43
CA MET A 3 2.26 23.76 -5.52
C MET A 3 2.65 22.30 -5.73
N GLN A 4 2.01 21.40 -4.98
CA GLN A 4 2.20 19.95 -5.11
C GLN A 4 0.85 19.25 -5.23
N ILE A 5 0.70 18.43 -6.27
CA ILE A 5 -0.48 17.61 -6.56
C ILE A 5 0.01 16.19 -6.86
N GLY A 6 -0.08 15.28 -5.90
CA GLY A 6 0.53 13.95 -6.03
C GLY A 6 2.05 14.05 -6.24
N ASN A 7 2.54 13.50 -7.36
CA ASN A 7 3.93 13.57 -7.79
C ASN A 7 4.29 14.80 -8.65
N HIS A 8 3.30 15.64 -9.00
CA HIS A 8 3.51 16.90 -9.71
C HIS A 8 3.86 18.01 -8.73
N ARG A 9 5.04 18.61 -8.87
CA ARG A 9 5.53 19.71 -8.04
C ARG A 9 6.08 20.83 -8.92
N GLU A 10 5.59 22.04 -8.73
CA GLU A 10 6.08 23.20 -9.47
C GLU A 10 6.09 24.48 -8.63
N VAL A 11 6.86 25.46 -9.09
CA VAL A 11 6.84 26.82 -8.55
C VAL A 11 5.87 27.66 -9.37
N ILE A 12 4.80 28.12 -8.73
CA ILE A 12 3.73 28.89 -9.36
C ILE A 12 3.38 30.14 -8.53
N SER A 13 2.81 31.13 -9.20
CA SER A 13 2.28 32.35 -8.61
C SER A 13 0.76 32.38 -8.78
N PHE A 14 0.05 32.76 -7.73
CA PHE A 14 -1.41 32.85 -7.73
C PHE A 14 -1.87 34.31 -7.65
N ASN A 15 -2.94 34.62 -8.36
CA ASN A 15 -3.70 35.84 -8.14
C ASN A 15 -4.66 35.61 -6.97
N VAL A 16 -4.78 36.58 -6.07
CA VAL A 16 -5.63 36.49 -4.87
C VAL A 16 -6.97 37.15 -5.15
N THR A 17 -8.07 36.45 -4.89
CA THR A 17 -9.43 36.95 -4.99
C THR A 17 -10.32 36.32 -3.92
N GLN A 18 -11.44 36.97 -3.57
CA GLN A 18 -12.39 36.43 -2.61
C GLN A 18 -13.30 35.41 -3.30
N LEU A 19 -13.13 34.14 -2.97
CA LEU A 19 -13.97 33.01 -3.39
C LEU A 19 -14.70 32.50 -2.15
N SER A 20 -15.94 32.01 -2.30
CA SER A 20 -16.72 31.52 -1.14
C SER A 20 -16.11 30.26 -0.53
N ASP A 21 -16.13 29.16 -1.29
CA ASP A 21 -15.80 27.82 -0.77
C ASP A 21 -14.70 27.11 -1.57
N THR A 22 -14.15 27.80 -2.59
CA THR A 22 -13.12 27.24 -3.48
C THR A 22 -11.76 27.81 -3.11
N PRO A 23 -10.85 27.02 -2.52
CA PRO A 23 -9.58 27.53 -2.03
C PRO A 23 -8.64 27.98 -3.16
N ILE A 24 -8.64 27.26 -4.29
CA ILE A 24 -7.77 27.51 -5.45
C ILE A 24 -8.53 27.19 -6.73
N VAL A 25 -8.38 28.03 -7.76
CA VAL A 25 -8.86 27.78 -9.11
C VAL A 25 -7.67 27.78 -10.07
N LEU A 26 -7.47 26.67 -10.78
CA LEU A 26 -6.47 26.55 -11.84
C LEU A 26 -7.13 26.86 -13.19
N GLY A 27 -6.66 27.91 -13.85
CA GLY A 27 -7.23 28.39 -15.10
C GLY A 27 -6.79 27.60 -16.33
N MET A 28 -7.31 28.02 -17.49
CA MET A 28 -7.04 27.36 -18.78
C MET A 28 -5.58 27.38 -19.20
N SER A 29 -4.82 28.42 -18.86
CA SER A 29 -3.38 28.51 -19.17
C SER A 29 -2.59 27.40 -18.48
N TRP A 30 -2.95 27.08 -17.24
CA TRP A 30 -2.37 25.98 -16.48
C TRP A 30 -2.80 24.64 -17.08
N LEU A 31 -4.10 24.43 -17.32
CA LEU A 31 -4.62 23.18 -17.88
C LEU A 31 -4.01 22.86 -19.25
N HIS A 32 -3.86 23.85 -20.13
CA HIS A 32 -3.26 23.65 -21.45
C HIS A 32 -1.79 23.25 -21.36
N ARG A 33 -1.03 23.93 -20.49
CA ARG A 33 0.39 23.64 -20.28
C ARG A 33 0.64 22.22 -19.76
N HIS A 34 -0.12 21.80 -18.76
CA HIS A 34 0.10 20.50 -18.11
C HIS A 34 -0.67 19.36 -18.78
N SER A 35 -1.74 19.67 -19.51
CA SER A 35 -2.63 18.73 -20.21
C SER A 35 -2.90 17.45 -19.41
N PRO A 36 -3.39 17.57 -18.16
CA PRO A 36 -3.65 16.40 -17.34
C PRO A 36 -4.85 15.61 -17.85
N ALA A 37 -4.83 14.30 -17.68
CA ALA A 37 -5.98 13.46 -17.93
C ALA A 37 -6.94 13.53 -16.73
N LEU A 38 -8.24 13.73 -17.02
CA LEU A 38 -9.29 13.89 -16.01
C LEU A 38 -10.25 12.70 -16.05
N ALA A 39 -10.23 11.91 -14.99
CA ALA A 39 -11.21 10.84 -14.78
C ALA A 39 -12.38 11.42 -13.96
N TRP A 40 -13.33 12.05 -14.64
CA TRP A 40 -14.40 12.85 -14.04
C TRP A 40 -15.26 12.10 -13.01
N TYR A 41 -15.61 10.84 -13.28
CA TYR A 41 -16.41 10.02 -12.38
C TYR A 41 -15.63 9.67 -11.11
N GLN A 42 -14.37 9.30 -11.26
CA GLN A 42 -13.46 8.94 -10.18
C GLN A 42 -12.94 10.17 -9.41
N ARG A 43 -13.17 11.38 -9.91
CA ARG A 43 -12.61 12.63 -9.40
C ARG A 43 -11.08 12.59 -9.33
N GLN A 44 -10.44 11.96 -10.32
CA GLN A 44 -9.00 11.81 -10.38
C GLN A 44 -8.39 12.63 -11.51
N LEU A 45 -7.15 13.06 -11.28
CA LEU A 45 -6.33 13.82 -12.21
C LEU A 45 -4.98 13.11 -12.33
N THR A 46 -4.55 12.82 -13.55
CA THR A 46 -3.26 12.16 -13.83
C THR A 46 -2.39 13.01 -14.75
N PHE A 47 -1.09 13.01 -14.48
CA PHE A 47 -0.09 13.79 -15.23
C PHE A 47 0.75 12.85 -16.09
N GLY A 48 0.53 12.88 -17.40
CA GLY A 48 1.26 12.04 -18.37
C GLY A 48 1.81 12.81 -19.57
N SER A 49 1.80 14.14 -19.54
CA SER A 49 2.36 14.95 -20.62
C SER A 49 3.89 14.98 -20.55
N SER A 50 4.55 15.06 -21.71
CA SER A 50 6.02 15.20 -21.80
C SER A 50 6.52 16.41 -21.01
N TYR A 51 5.78 17.52 -21.06
CA TYR A 51 6.07 18.72 -20.28
C TYR A 51 6.18 18.42 -18.79
N CYS A 52 5.20 17.72 -18.21
CA CYS A 52 5.23 17.39 -16.80
C CYS A 52 6.36 16.42 -16.44
N ALA A 53 6.66 15.44 -17.30
CA ALA A 53 7.77 14.51 -17.08
C ALA A 53 9.13 15.22 -16.98
N GLU A 54 9.34 16.28 -17.74
CA GLU A 54 10.60 17.02 -17.77
C GLU A 54 10.69 18.15 -16.71
N HIS A 55 9.55 18.79 -16.38
CA HIS A 55 9.56 20.06 -15.65
C HIS A 55 8.87 20.02 -14.28
N CYS A 56 8.03 19.01 -14.02
CA CYS A 56 7.11 19.07 -12.88
C CYS A 56 7.11 17.81 -12.02
N ILE A 57 7.34 16.66 -12.63
CA ILE A 57 7.47 15.41 -11.90
C ILE A 57 8.91 15.37 -11.42
N LEU A 58 9.09 15.46 -10.10
CA LEU A 58 10.41 15.20 -9.54
C LEU A 58 10.73 13.73 -9.83
N PRO A 59 11.94 13.41 -10.33
CA PRO A 59 12.42 12.05 -10.24
C PRO A 59 12.40 11.70 -8.75
N SER A 60 11.51 10.80 -8.36
CA SER A 60 11.57 10.22 -7.03
C SER A 60 12.99 9.69 -6.86
N PRO A 61 13.71 10.03 -5.78
CA PRO A 61 14.91 9.31 -5.45
C PRO A 61 14.48 7.87 -5.14
N GLU A 62 14.49 7.05 -6.18
CA GLU A 62 14.38 5.60 -6.14
C GLU A 62 13.10 5.08 -5.46
N GLY A 63 12.05 5.03 -6.26
CA GLY A 63 10.86 4.21 -6.02
C GLY A 63 10.25 3.88 -7.38
N GLU A 64 10.86 2.92 -8.07
CA GLU A 64 10.34 2.34 -9.32
C GLU A 64 8.98 1.68 -9.01
N GLU A 65 7.89 2.39 -9.31
CA GLU A 65 6.57 1.80 -9.50
C GLU A 65 6.36 1.64 -11.00
N ASP A 66 7.00 0.63 -11.59
CA ASP A 66 6.46 -0.05 -12.75
C ASP A 66 6.01 -1.42 -12.23
N ASP A 67 4.70 -1.69 -12.29
CA ASP A 67 4.11 -2.96 -11.92
C ASP A 67 4.10 -3.90 -13.14
N PRO A 68 5.03 -4.86 -13.21
CA PRO A 68 4.77 -6.11 -13.88
C PRO A 68 4.66 -7.21 -12.83
N GLN A 69 3.51 -7.34 -12.18
CA GLN A 69 3.09 -8.51 -11.39
C GLN A 69 4.27 -9.23 -10.72
N LEU A 70 4.90 -8.58 -9.72
CA LEU A 70 6.03 -9.17 -8.99
C LEU A 70 5.58 -10.50 -8.36
N GLN A 71 6.02 -11.61 -8.96
CA GLN A 71 5.81 -12.95 -8.41
C GLN A 71 6.49 -13.04 -7.04
N LEU A 72 5.68 -13.07 -6.00
CA LEU A 72 6.08 -13.25 -4.60
C LEU A 72 6.97 -14.51 -4.50
N GLY A 73 8.24 -14.31 -4.13
CA GLY A 73 9.20 -15.41 -3.97
C GLY A 73 10.54 -15.27 -4.72
N THR A 74 10.79 -14.16 -5.43
CA THR A 74 12.09 -13.86 -6.03
C THR A 74 12.79 -12.66 -5.36
N LEU A 75 14.14 -12.68 -5.37
CA LEU A 75 15.02 -11.62 -4.85
C LEU A 75 14.68 -10.20 -5.33
N GLN A 76 14.00 -10.08 -6.47
CA GLN A 76 13.60 -8.82 -7.08
C GLN A 76 12.45 -8.12 -6.34
N ALA A 77 11.64 -8.84 -5.57
CA ALA A 77 10.50 -8.27 -4.83
C ALA A 77 10.87 -7.69 -3.45
N VAL A 78 12.10 -7.94 -2.99
CA VAL A 78 12.54 -7.59 -1.62
C VAL A 78 13.69 -6.58 -1.72
N PRO A 79 13.59 -5.39 -1.11
CA PRO A 79 14.68 -4.41 -1.11
C PRO A 79 16.01 -5.04 -0.66
N LEU A 80 17.13 -4.67 -1.31
CA LEU A 80 18.46 -5.28 -1.08
C LEU A 80 18.88 -5.33 0.40
N LYS A 81 18.48 -4.33 1.20
CA LYS A 81 18.72 -4.30 2.66
C LYS A 81 18.10 -5.48 3.42
N TYR A 82 17.13 -6.18 2.83
CA TYR A 82 16.47 -7.35 3.38
C TYR A 82 16.80 -8.64 2.60
N ALA A 83 17.78 -8.62 1.69
CA ALA A 83 18.19 -9.81 0.93
C ALA A 83 18.70 -10.96 1.83
N ALA A 84 19.17 -10.67 3.05
CA ALA A 84 19.55 -11.69 4.03
C ALA A 84 18.33 -12.40 4.67
N PHE A 85 17.12 -11.87 4.51
CA PHE A 85 15.88 -12.36 5.15
C PHE A 85 14.88 -12.94 4.15
N LEU A 86 15.33 -13.36 2.97
CA LEU A 86 14.43 -13.93 1.94
C LEU A 86 13.60 -15.09 2.46
N GLU A 87 14.17 -15.89 3.38
CA GLU A 87 13.47 -16.99 4.04
C GLU A 87 12.20 -16.54 4.78
N VAL A 88 12.18 -15.33 5.33
CA VAL A 88 11.01 -14.75 6.03
C VAL A 88 9.83 -14.56 5.07
N PHE A 89 10.10 -14.32 3.80
CA PHE A 89 9.09 -14.12 2.77
C PHE A 89 8.67 -15.44 2.08
N CYS A 90 9.16 -16.60 2.55
CA CYS A 90 8.76 -17.90 2.04
C CYS A 90 7.39 -18.31 2.62
N GLU A 91 6.37 -18.40 1.76
CA GLU A 91 5.00 -18.79 2.15
C GLU A 91 4.96 -20.13 2.91
N LYS A 92 5.75 -21.12 2.49
CA LYS A 92 5.82 -22.45 3.13
C LYS A 92 6.29 -22.39 4.59
N GLU A 93 7.15 -21.44 4.91
CA GLU A 93 7.69 -21.26 6.26
C GLU A 93 6.79 -20.37 7.12
N ALA A 94 6.00 -19.48 6.51
CA ALA A 94 5.06 -18.60 7.22
C ALA A 94 3.95 -19.37 7.99
N ASP A 95 3.58 -20.58 7.54
CA ASP A 95 2.59 -21.43 8.20
C ASP A 95 3.11 -22.16 9.45
N LYS A 96 4.44 -22.11 9.69
CA LYS A 96 5.08 -22.73 10.85
C LYS A 96 5.10 -21.72 11.99
N LEU A 97 4.37 -22.05 13.04
CA LEU A 97 4.42 -21.26 14.27
C LEU A 97 5.79 -21.39 14.92
N PRO A 98 6.33 -20.30 15.48
CA PRO A 98 7.47 -20.41 16.39
C PRO A 98 7.11 -21.28 17.62
N PRO A 99 8.11 -21.83 18.32
CA PRO A 99 7.88 -22.59 19.55
C PRO A 99 7.10 -21.78 20.57
N HIS A 100 6.05 -22.39 21.14
CA HIS A 100 5.21 -21.75 22.14
C HIS A 100 6.03 -21.35 23.37
N ARG A 101 5.81 -20.14 23.86
CA ARG A 101 6.53 -19.55 24.99
C ARG A 101 5.66 -19.57 26.24
N SER A 102 6.27 -19.40 27.42
CA SER A 102 5.53 -19.40 28.70
C SER A 102 4.57 -18.21 28.86
N TYR A 103 4.76 -17.15 28.07
CA TYR A 103 3.97 -15.93 28.05
C TYR A 103 3.02 -15.82 26.85
N ASP A 104 2.85 -16.88 26.07
CA ASP A 104 1.85 -16.88 25.01
C ASP A 104 0.45 -16.90 25.62
N CYS A 105 -0.35 -15.88 25.31
CA CYS A 105 -1.72 -15.77 25.77
C CYS A 105 -2.60 -16.79 25.03
N LYS A 106 -3.16 -17.75 25.78
CA LYS A 106 -4.18 -18.67 25.24
C LYS A 106 -5.54 -17.97 25.20
N ILE A 107 -6.28 -18.20 24.13
CA ILE A 107 -7.69 -17.82 24.02
C ILE A 107 -8.50 -19.10 24.13
N ASP A 108 -9.11 -19.32 25.29
CA ASP A 108 -9.95 -20.49 25.51
C ASP A 108 -11.30 -20.32 24.81
N LEU A 109 -11.71 -21.34 24.07
CA LEU A 109 -13.05 -21.37 23.48
C LEU A 109 -14.08 -21.78 24.53
N LEU A 110 -15.25 -21.13 24.52
CA LEU A 110 -16.36 -21.58 25.34
C LEU A 110 -16.78 -23.01 24.95
N PRO A 111 -17.22 -23.86 25.89
CA PRO A 111 -17.62 -25.23 25.61
C PRO A 111 -18.64 -25.34 24.47
N GLY A 112 -18.38 -26.24 23.51
CA GLY A 112 -19.24 -26.45 22.33
C GLY A 112 -19.12 -25.40 21.22
N ARG A 113 -18.29 -24.35 21.37
CA ARG A 113 -17.96 -23.41 20.30
C ARG A 113 -16.84 -23.97 19.44
N ARG A 114 -17.02 -23.97 18.12
CA ARG A 114 -15.95 -24.18 17.13
C ARG A 114 -15.51 -22.84 16.59
N CYS A 115 -14.22 -22.69 16.30
CA CYS A 115 -13.77 -21.56 15.50
C CYS A 115 -14.41 -21.64 14.11
N GLN A 116 -14.89 -20.50 13.61
CA GLN A 116 -15.40 -20.41 12.24
C GLN A 116 -14.22 -20.59 11.27
N PRO A 117 -14.36 -21.40 10.21
CA PRO A 117 -13.31 -21.55 9.19
C PRO A 117 -12.94 -20.17 8.63
N GLY A 118 -11.65 -19.81 8.70
CA GLY A 118 -11.14 -18.50 8.24
C GLY A 118 -10.85 -17.49 9.35
N ASN A 119 -11.34 -17.68 10.59
CA ASN A 119 -11.08 -16.77 11.72
C ASN A 119 -10.10 -17.36 12.76
N CYS A 120 -9.46 -18.48 12.45
CA CYS A 120 -8.46 -19.11 13.32
C CYS A 120 -7.10 -18.45 13.11
N ILE A 121 -6.64 -17.65 14.07
CA ILE A 121 -5.24 -17.23 14.11
C ILE A 121 -4.41 -18.49 14.42
N PRO A 122 -3.37 -18.84 13.63
CA PRO A 122 -2.71 -20.14 13.73
C PRO A 122 -2.07 -20.45 15.08
N CYS A 123 -1.96 -19.49 16.01
CA CYS A 123 -1.27 -19.61 17.30
C CYS A 123 -1.65 -20.82 18.19
N LEU A 124 -2.77 -21.52 17.93
CA LEU A 124 -3.15 -22.74 18.65
C LEU A 124 -3.32 -23.95 17.70
N LYS A 125 -2.22 -24.52 17.21
CA LYS A 125 -2.20 -25.92 16.71
C LYS A 125 -2.10 -26.95 17.84
N THR A 126 -2.23 -26.55 19.11
CA THR A 126 -2.30 -27.48 20.24
C THR A 126 -3.74 -27.84 20.58
N SER A 127 -4.16 -28.99 20.04
CA SER A 127 -5.26 -29.84 20.51
C SER A 127 -6.68 -29.57 19.98
N CYS A 128 -6.89 -29.83 18.69
CA CYS A 128 -8.10 -30.55 18.27
C CYS A 128 -7.84 -32.06 18.34
N ARG A 129 -7.78 -32.63 19.56
CA ARG A 129 -7.81 -34.08 19.76
C ARG A 129 -9.19 -34.44 20.32
N ASN A 130 -10.02 -35.07 19.49
CA ASN A 130 -11.28 -35.67 19.92
C ASN A 130 -10.99 -36.72 21.00
N SER A 131 -11.29 -36.42 22.25
CA SER A 131 -11.52 -37.44 23.27
C SER A 131 -12.93 -38.01 23.06
N GLY A 132 -13.05 -38.90 22.07
CA GLY A 132 -14.18 -39.82 21.97
C GLY A 132 -13.88 -41.03 22.85
N SER A 133 -14.32 -40.97 24.10
CA SER A 133 -14.42 -42.13 24.99
C SER A 133 -15.80 -42.75 24.82
N SER A 134 -15.89 -43.91 24.18
CA SER A 134 -16.74 -45.08 24.46
C SER A 134 -16.47 -46.15 23.41
#